data_AF-A0A2Z4YG20-F1
#
_entry.id   AF-A0A2Z4YG20-F1
#
_cell.length_a   1.000
_cell.length_b   1.000
_cell.length_c   1.000
_cell.angle_alpha   90.00
_cell.angle_beta   90.00
_cell.angle_gamma   90.00
#
_symmetry.space_group_name_H-M   'P 1'
#
loop_
_entity.id
_entity.type
_entity.pdbx_description
1 polymer ?
#
loop_
_entity_poly.entity_id
_entity_poly.type
_entity_poly.pdbx_seq_one_letter_code
_entity_poly.pdbx_strand_id
1 'polypeptide(L)'
;MKNVVVCCDGTANQFAADKTNVVKLFATLSQDEEQIVFYHPGLGTMEPEGAITDLGRKVRRTLGMAVGWGLERDIAHAYNYIMNVYEPGDRLFLFGFSRGAYTARALASVLSMYGLFPKGNEPLVPYAIRQLTGFNDDDENPNDKFALADEFKATFSSVACPIHFMGVWDTVSSVGWIANPLRMPRTAYNPDVLHARHAVAIDERRAFFRTNLFASPRAGQPTRDTVEVWFPGVHADVGGGYPANKSGISKLSEPPRIYRRPQLVRSRVYGKQDDEQILS
;
A
#
# COMPACT_ATOMS: atom_id res chain seq x y z
N MET A 1 -10.25 20.01 -8.24
CA MET A 1 -9.00 19.27 -7.98
C MET A 1 -8.75 19.26 -6.49
N LYS A 2 -8.88 18.09 -5.89
CA LYS A 2 -8.62 17.80 -4.47
C LYS A 2 -7.58 16.71 -4.31
N ASN A 3 -7.09 16.54 -3.09
CA ASN A 3 -6.26 15.43 -2.69
C ASN A 3 -7.15 14.32 -2.11
N VAL A 4 -7.04 13.12 -2.66
CA VAL A 4 -7.69 11.91 -2.12
C VAL A 4 -6.61 11.09 -1.42
N VAL A 5 -6.69 10.98 -0.10
CA VAL A 5 -5.68 10.28 0.70
C VAL A 5 -6.24 8.99 1.27
N VAL A 6 -5.56 7.88 1.02
CA VAL A 6 -5.92 6.55 1.52
C VAL A 6 -4.80 6.04 2.41
N CYS A 7 -5.11 5.77 3.66
CA CYS A 7 -4.20 5.25 4.68
C CYS A 7 -4.57 3.81 5.04
N CYS A 8 -3.74 2.85 4.70
CA CYS A 8 -3.92 1.43 4.99
C CYS A 8 -2.97 0.98 6.10
N ASP A 9 -3.47 0.71 7.31
CA ASP A 9 -2.63 0.23 8.40
C ASP A 9 -2.46 -1.31 8.39
N GLY A 10 -1.46 -1.79 9.14
CA GLY A 10 -1.09 -3.19 9.28
C GLY A 10 -1.93 -3.99 10.30
N THR A 11 -1.50 -5.22 10.58
CA THR A 11 -2.18 -6.17 11.47
C THR A 11 -2.37 -5.62 12.88
N ALA A 12 -3.59 -5.77 13.41
CA ALA A 12 -3.88 -5.79 14.85
C ALA A 12 -3.55 -4.52 15.64
N ASN A 13 -3.46 -3.35 15.00
CA ASN A 13 -3.50 -2.10 15.75
C ASN A 13 -4.96 -1.80 16.09
N GLN A 14 -5.46 -2.41 17.18
CA GLN A 14 -6.55 -1.77 17.91
C GLN A 14 -6.08 -0.35 18.25
N PHE A 15 -6.99 0.63 18.25
CA PHE A 15 -6.67 1.99 18.69
C PHE A 15 -6.28 1.97 20.17
N ALA A 16 -5.03 1.60 20.43
CA ALA A 16 -4.39 1.46 21.71
C ALA A 16 -3.41 2.63 21.91
N ALA A 17 -2.73 2.67 23.04
CA ALA A 17 -1.72 3.70 23.32
C ALA A 17 -0.60 3.75 22.25
N ASP A 18 -0.43 2.67 21.49
CA ASP A 18 0.67 2.43 20.58
C ASP A 18 0.26 2.75 19.13
N LYS A 19 0.62 3.94 18.66
CA LYS A 19 0.23 4.44 17.33
C LYS A 19 1.28 4.09 16.28
N THR A 20 0.83 3.55 15.15
CA THR A 20 1.65 3.43 13.95
C THR A 20 1.92 4.79 13.30
N ASN A 21 2.90 4.84 12.42
CA ASN A 21 3.17 6.00 11.59
C ASN A 21 2.01 6.30 10.63
N VAL A 22 1.18 5.30 10.27
CA VAL A 22 -0.06 5.51 9.50
C VAL A 22 -1.10 6.26 10.35
N VAL A 23 -1.34 5.85 11.60
CA VAL A 23 -2.24 6.56 12.52
C VAL A 23 -1.71 7.96 12.83
N LYS A 24 -0.41 8.11 13.07
CA LYS A 24 0.22 9.42 13.30
C LYS A 24 0.08 10.34 12.08
N LEU A 25 0.27 9.82 10.86
CA LEU A 25 0.03 10.55 9.62
C LEU A 25 -1.42 11.00 9.56
N PHE A 26 -2.36 10.07 9.68
CA PHE A 26 -3.79 10.34 9.60
C PHE A 26 -4.23 11.44 10.58
N ALA A 27 -3.73 11.38 11.81
CA ALA A 27 -4.01 12.38 12.84
C ALA A 27 -3.44 13.79 12.54
N THR A 28 -2.60 13.94 11.53
CA THR A 28 -1.98 15.21 11.12
C THR A 28 -2.50 15.76 9.80
N LEU A 29 -3.28 14.98 9.05
CA LEU A 29 -3.85 15.41 7.78
C LEU A 29 -5.02 16.38 8.01
N SER A 30 -5.11 17.44 7.20
CA SER A 30 -6.33 18.25 7.14
C SER A 30 -7.45 17.46 6.46
N GLN A 31 -8.69 17.71 6.90
CA GLN A 31 -9.91 17.13 6.31
C GLN A 31 -10.84 18.29 5.97
N ASP A 32 -10.92 18.60 4.69
CA ASP A 32 -11.66 19.74 4.12
C ASP A 32 -12.03 19.42 2.66
N GLU A 33 -12.58 20.40 1.94
CA GLU A 33 -13.00 20.22 0.55
C GLU A 33 -11.80 20.00 -0.41
N GLU A 34 -10.60 20.45 -0.04
CA GLU A 34 -9.38 20.29 -0.84
C GLU A 34 -8.62 18.99 -0.51
N GLN A 35 -8.88 18.37 0.65
CA GLN A 35 -8.25 17.13 1.08
C GLN A 35 -9.21 16.23 1.85
N ILE A 36 -9.53 15.10 1.24
CA ILE A 36 -10.34 14.04 1.86
C ILE A 36 -9.47 12.84 2.19
N VAL A 37 -9.77 12.20 3.32
CA VAL A 37 -8.91 11.16 3.89
C VAL A 37 -9.74 9.95 4.30
N PHE A 38 -9.28 8.77 3.91
CA PHE A 38 -9.82 7.47 4.31
C PHE A 38 -8.77 6.69 5.10
N TYR A 39 -9.19 6.11 6.21
CA TYR A 39 -8.37 5.24 7.04
C TYR A 39 -8.94 3.82 7.07
N HIS A 40 -8.11 2.86 6.68
CA HIS A 40 -8.40 1.45 6.78
C HIS A 40 -7.54 0.83 7.90
N PRO A 41 -8.15 0.27 8.96
CA PRO A 41 -7.40 -0.25 10.12
C PRO A 41 -6.62 -1.54 9.84
N GLY A 42 -6.87 -2.19 8.69
CA GLY A 42 -6.33 -3.51 8.37
C GLY A 42 -6.97 -4.62 9.22
N LEU A 43 -6.71 -5.88 8.87
CA LEU A 43 -7.20 -7.02 9.66
C LEU A 43 -6.24 -7.42 10.77
N GLY A 44 -6.72 -7.64 11.99
CA GLY A 44 -5.99 -8.43 12.97
C GLY A 44 -5.94 -9.90 12.53
N THR A 45 -4.75 -10.48 12.41
CA THR A 45 -4.57 -11.92 12.27
C THR A 45 -3.40 -12.28 13.18
N MET A 46 -3.70 -12.89 14.33
CA MET A 46 -2.67 -13.30 15.29
C MET A 46 -1.87 -14.47 14.72
N GLU A 47 -0.56 -14.48 15.02
CA GLU A 47 0.29 -15.65 14.79
C GLU A 47 -0.14 -16.79 15.72
N PRO A 48 -0.24 -18.04 15.24
CA PRO A 48 -0.19 -19.20 16.11
C PRO A 48 1.28 -19.50 16.42
N GLU A 49 1.66 -19.44 17.69
CA GLU A 49 2.94 -20.01 18.15
C GLU A 49 2.95 -21.53 17.88
N GLY A 50 4.03 -22.07 17.28
CA GLY A 50 4.30 -23.52 17.31
C GLY A 50 3.85 -24.38 16.11
N ALA A 51 3.87 -23.88 14.87
CA ALA A 51 3.44 -24.65 13.69
C ALA A 51 4.51 -25.63 13.14
N ILE A 52 4.77 -26.75 13.84
CA ILE A 52 5.60 -27.87 13.34
C ILE A 52 4.80 -29.18 13.20
N THR A 53 3.55 -29.25 13.67
CA THR A 53 2.70 -30.46 13.61
C THR A 53 1.77 -30.49 12.38
N ASP A 54 1.26 -31.68 12.01
CA ASP A 54 0.27 -31.83 10.91
C ASP A 54 -1.07 -31.13 11.20
N LEU A 55 -1.45 -31.02 12.48
CA LEU A 55 -2.57 -30.18 12.91
C LEU A 55 -2.27 -28.70 12.67
N GLY A 56 -1.03 -28.27 12.98
CA GLY A 56 -0.53 -26.93 12.66
C GLY A 56 -0.58 -26.62 11.16
N ARG A 57 -0.33 -27.60 10.28
CA ARG A 57 -0.40 -27.42 8.82
C ARG A 57 -1.81 -27.12 8.32
N LYS A 58 -2.84 -27.78 8.87
CA LYS A 58 -4.26 -27.48 8.56
C LYS A 58 -4.69 -26.12 9.09
N VAL A 59 -4.36 -25.80 10.34
CA VAL A 59 -4.63 -24.49 10.95
C VAL A 59 -3.99 -23.37 10.13
N ARG A 60 -2.73 -23.55 9.71
CA ARG A 60 -2.00 -22.62 8.85
C ARG A 60 -2.73 -22.40 7.51
N ARG A 61 -3.29 -23.45 6.87
CA ARG A 61 -4.01 -23.34 5.57
C ARG A 61 -5.28 -22.53 5.69
N THR A 62 -6.06 -22.76 6.74
CA THR A 62 -7.27 -21.98 7.01
C THR A 62 -6.94 -20.51 7.29
N LEU A 63 -5.86 -20.24 8.04
CA LEU A 63 -5.37 -18.88 8.28
C LEU A 63 -4.91 -18.20 6.99
N GLY A 64 -4.17 -18.88 6.14
CA GLY A 64 -3.74 -18.33 4.84
C GLY A 64 -4.93 -17.92 3.95
N MET A 65 -5.99 -18.72 3.92
CA MET A 65 -7.23 -18.35 3.23
C MET A 65 -7.89 -17.13 3.89
N ALA A 66 -8.03 -17.11 5.21
CA ALA A 66 -8.62 -15.97 5.92
C ALA A 66 -7.85 -14.65 5.67
N VAL A 67 -6.52 -14.73 5.58
CA VAL A 67 -5.67 -13.59 5.24
C VAL A 67 -5.86 -13.16 3.78
N GLY A 68 -5.97 -14.09 2.84
CA GLY A 68 -6.27 -13.78 1.43
C GLY A 68 -7.61 -13.09 1.25
N TRP A 69 -8.69 -13.67 1.81
CA TRP A 69 -10.02 -13.04 1.88
C TRP A 69 -9.98 -11.67 2.55
N GLY A 70 -9.15 -11.56 3.58
CA GLY A 70 -8.94 -10.32 4.28
C GLY A 70 -8.31 -9.21 3.43
N LEU A 71 -7.27 -9.56 2.68
CA LEU A 71 -6.63 -8.65 1.73
C LEU A 71 -7.60 -8.21 0.64
N GLU A 72 -8.36 -9.14 0.05
CA GLU A 72 -9.34 -8.80 -1.00
C GLU A 72 -10.36 -7.78 -0.49
N ARG A 73 -10.86 -7.98 0.73
CA ARG A 73 -11.78 -7.06 1.39
C ARG A 73 -11.14 -5.70 1.67
N ASP A 74 -9.93 -5.66 2.19
CA ASP A 74 -9.22 -4.42 2.51
C ASP A 74 -8.93 -3.59 1.25
N ILE A 75 -8.56 -4.24 0.13
CA ILE A 75 -8.44 -3.61 -1.18
C ILE A 75 -9.80 -3.09 -1.65
N ALA A 76 -10.86 -3.90 -1.54
CA ALA A 76 -12.20 -3.51 -1.98
C ALA A 76 -12.73 -2.28 -1.24
N HIS A 77 -12.52 -2.19 0.07
CA HIS A 77 -12.90 -1.02 0.86
C HIS A 77 -12.20 0.26 0.36
N ALA A 78 -10.88 0.20 0.20
CA ALA A 78 -10.10 1.35 -0.28
C ALA A 78 -10.46 1.73 -1.72
N TYR A 79 -10.63 0.75 -2.60
CA TYR A 79 -11.06 0.97 -3.99
C TYR A 79 -12.45 1.62 -4.05
N ASN A 80 -13.43 1.09 -3.31
CA ASN A 80 -14.78 1.63 -3.27
C ASN A 80 -14.81 3.07 -2.74
N TYR A 81 -13.96 3.40 -1.75
CA TYR A 81 -13.81 4.78 -1.31
C TYR A 81 -13.35 5.67 -2.46
N ILE A 82 -12.24 5.34 -3.12
CA ILE A 82 -11.69 6.10 -4.26
C ILE A 82 -12.76 6.26 -5.35
N MET A 83 -13.42 5.17 -5.73
CA MET A 83 -14.47 5.14 -6.76
C MET A 83 -15.61 6.12 -6.47
N ASN A 84 -15.95 6.31 -5.20
CA ASN A 84 -17.08 7.14 -4.78
C ASN A 84 -16.75 8.64 -4.67
N VAL A 85 -15.46 9.00 -4.58
CA VAL A 85 -15.02 10.37 -4.25
C VAL A 85 -14.05 10.99 -5.25
N TYR A 86 -13.32 10.18 -6.02
CA TYR A 86 -12.31 10.66 -6.96
C TYR A 86 -12.97 11.26 -8.19
N GLU A 87 -12.50 12.45 -8.58
CA GLU A 87 -12.92 13.12 -9.80
C GLU A 87 -11.71 13.29 -10.75
N PRO A 88 -11.92 13.30 -12.08
CA PRO A 88 -10.84 13.54 -13.02
C PRO A 88 -10.05 14.82 -12.67
N GLY A 89 -8.72 14.69 -12.57
CA GLY A 89 -7.82 15.76 -12.19
C GLY A 89 -7.44 15.80 -10.70
N ASP A 90 -8.07 15.00 -9.85
CA ASP A 90 -7.66 14.84 -8.45
C ASP A 90 -6.31 14.14 -8.30
N ARG A 91 -5.69 14.29 -7.13
CA ARG A 91 -4.42 13.63 -6.79
C ARG A 91 -4.64 12.53 -5.77
N LEU A 92 -4.35 11.30 -6.15
CA LEU A 92 -4.45 10.14 -5.26
C LEU A 92 -3.14 9.90 -4.50
N PHE A 93 -3.23 9.82 -3.18
CA PHE A 93 -2.13 9.52 -2.27
C PHE A 93 -2.42 8.22 -1.53
N LEU A 94 -1.49 7.26 -1.62
CA LEU A 94 -1.59 5.98 -0.93
C LEU A 94 -0.52 5.90 0.17
N PHE A 95 -0.94 5.52 1.37
CA PHE A 95 -0.03 5.29 2.48
C PHE A 95 -0.30 3.93 3.10
N GLY A 96 0.76 3.25 3.56
CA GLY A 96 0.55 2.07 4.38
C GLY A 96 1.77 1.56 5.11
N PHE A 97 1.52 0.74 6.11
CA PHE A 97 2.57 0.09 6.91
C PHE A 97 2.37 -1.43 6.88
N SER A 98 3.46 -2.20 6.80
CA SER A 98 3.43 -3.65 6.94
C SER A 98 2.55 -4.30 5.87
N ARG A 99 1.56 -5.10 6.26
CA ARG A 99 0.55 -5.63 5.35
C ARG A 99 -0.33 -4.55 4.73
N GLY A 100 -0.56 -3.43 5.43
CA GLY A 100 -1.25 -2.26 4.88
C GLY A 100 -0.46 -1.58 3.75
N ALA A 101 0.87 -1.61 3.82
CA ALA A 101 1.72 -1.20 2.69
C ALA A 101 1.53 -2.13 1.48
N TYR A 102 1.42 -3.44 1.70
CA TYR A 102 1.11 -4.38 0.63
C TYR A 102 -0.30 -4.15 0.06
N THR A 103 -1.30 -3.87 0.91
CA THR A 103 -2.64 -3.47 0.47
C THR A 103 -2.58 -2.23 -0.42
N ALA A 104 -1.80 -1.20 -0.06
CA ALA A 104 -1.62 -0.01 -0.89
C ALA A 104 -1.00 -0.32 -2.27
N ARG A 105 0.00 -1.21 -2.31
CA ARG A 105 0.63 -1.66 -3.57
C ARG A 105 -0.30 -2.53 -4.42
N ALA A 106 -1.09 -3.39 -3.79
CA ALA A 106 -2.09 -4.21 -4.46
C ALA A 106 -3.23 -3.36 -5.03
N LEU A 107 -3.71 -2.38 -4.27
CA LEU A 107 -4.69 -1.39 -4.73
C LEU A 107 -4.16 -0.64 -5.97
N ALA A 108 -2.90 -0.22 -5.94
CA ALA A 108 -2.26 0.41 -7.09
C ALA A 108 -2.19 -0.51 -8.32
N SER A 109 -1.95 -1.82 -8.13
CA SER A 109 -2.02 -2.80 -9.21
C SER A 109 -3.43 -2.96 -9.79
N VAL A 110 -4.47 -3.00 -8.95
CA VAL A 110 -5.87 -3.08 -9.42
C VAL A 110 -6.21 -1.86 -10.26
N LEU A 111 -5.89 -0.66 -9.79
CA LEU A 111 -6.12 0.59 -10.53
C LEU A 111 -5.35 0.63 -11.84
N SER A 112 -4.11 0.13 -11.85
CA SER A 112 -3.31 0.03 -13.07
C SER A 112 -3.91 -0.93 -14.09
N MET A 113 -4.33 -2.12 -13.65
CA MET A 113 -4.80 -3.19 -14.54
C MET A 113 -6.24 -3.02 -15.00
N TYR A 114 -7.12 -2.57 -14.13
CA TYR A 114 -8.56 -2.55 -14.38
C TYR A 114 -9.16 -1.14 -14.37
N GLY A 115 -8.36 -0.12 -14.02
CA GLY A 115 -8.80 1.27 -13.98
C GLY A 115 -9.71 1.57 -12.78
N LEU A 116 -10.26 2.78 -12.75
CA LEU A 116 -11.30 3.19 -11.80
C LEU A 116 -12.68 3.06 -12.46
N PHE A 117 -13.61 2.34 -11.82
CA PHE A 117 -14.97 2.17 -12.31
C PHE A 117 -15.84 3.42 -12.05
N PRO A 118 -16.92 3.62 -12.80
CA PRO A 118 -17.90 4.65 -12.46
C PRO A 118 -18.53 4.38 -11.09
N LYS A 119 -18.82 5.45 -10.35
CA LYS A 119 -19.58 5.40 -9.09
C LYS A 119 -20.86 4.56 -9.22
N GLY A 120 -21.14 3.71 -8.24
CA GLY A 120 -22.29 2.80 -8.23
C GLY A 120 -22.02 1.41 -8.82
N ASN A 121 -20.78 1.11 -9.24
CA ASN A 121 -20.38 -0.20 -9.75
C ASN A 121 -19.58 -1.03 -8.72
N GLU A 122 -19.89 -0.90 -7.43
CA GLU A 122 -19.29 -1.70 -6.35
C GLU A 122 -19.25 -3.22 -6.64
N PRO A 123 -20.27 -3.84 -7.29
CA PRO A 123 -20.23 -5.27 -7.62
C PRO A 123 -19.08 -5.69 -8.55
N LEU A 124 -18.49 -4.78 -9.35
CA LEU A 124 -17.35 -5.09 -10.23
C LEU A 124 -16.03 -5.21 -9.46
N VAL A 125 -15.93 -4.56 -8.29
CA VAL A 125 -14.67 -4.46 -7.53
C VAL A 125 -14.15 -5.82 -7.07
N PRO A 126 -14.96 -6.72 -6.47
CA PRO A 126 -14.50 -8.06 -6.12
C PRO A 126 -14.15 -8.93 -7.33
N TYR A 127 -14.66 -8.63 -8.53
CA TYR A 127 -14.32 -9.36 -9.74
C TYR A 127 -12.93 -8.96 -10.24
N ALA A 128 -12.65 -7.66 -10.32
CA ALA A 128 -11.34 -7.15 -10.71
C ALA A 128 -10.23 -7.57 -9.74
N ILE A 129 -10.50 -7.56 -8.44
CA ILE A 129 -9.55 -8.04 -7.42
C ILE A 129 -9.27 -9.53 -7.62
N ARG A 130 -10.30 -10.37 -7.84
CA ARG A 130 -10.13 -11.81 -8.06
C ARG A 130 -9.41 -12.14 -9.35
N GLN A 131 -9.66 -11.38 -10.40
CA GLN A 131 -8.91 -11.46 -11.65
C GLN A 131 -7.42 -11.16 -11.39
N LEU A 132 -7.10 -10.11 -10.62
CA LEU A 132 -5.71 -9.79 -10.23
C LEU A 132 -5.07 -10.89 -9.39
N THR A 133 -5.80 -11.43 -8.40
CA THR A 133 -5.28 -12.44 -7.47
C THR A 133 -5.12 -13.80 -8.15
N GLY A 134 -5.88 -14.07 -9.23
CA GLY A 134 -5.80 -15.28 -10.04
C GLY A 134 -4.74 -15.27 -11.15
N PHE A 135 -3.89 -14.24 -11.24
CA PHE A 135 -2.70 -14.27 -12.10
C PHE A 135 -1.65 -15.22 -11.51
N ASN A 136 -1.29 -16.27 -12.24
CA ASN A 136 -0.21 -17.17 -11.87
C ASN A 136 0.91 -17.09 -12.90
N ASP A 137 2.17 -17.06 -12.42
CA ASP A 137 3.35 -17.04 -13.30
C ASP A 137 3.47 -18.33 -14.16
N ASP A 138 2.75 -19.40 -13.80
CA ASP A 138 2.72 -20.70 -14.49
C ASP A 138 1.58 -20.84 -15.51
N ASP A 139 0.81 -19.78 -15.78
CA ASP A 139 -0.24 -19.82 -16.81
C ASP A 139 0.38 -20.06 -18.19
N GLU A 140 -0.21 -20.97 -18.98
CA GLU A 140 0.29 -21.34 -20.32
C GLU A 140 0.38 -20.15 -21.29
N ASN A 141 -0.46 -19.12 -21.09
CA ASN A 141 -0.41 -17.90 -21.88
C ASN A 141 -0.70 -16.62 -21.06
N PRO A 142 0.34 -16.01 -20.44
CA PRO A 142 0.18 -14.78 -19.66
C PRO A 142 -0.27 -13.57 -20.49
N ASN A 143 0.06 -13.53 -21.78
CA ASN A 143 -0.29 -12.42 -22.67
C ASN A 143 -1.81 -12.32 -22.89
N ASP A 144 -2.51 -13.46 -22.99
CA ASP A 144 -3.96 -13.48 -23.14
C ASP A 144 -4.65 -12.89 -21.91
N LYS A 145 -4.14 -13.16 -20.70
CA LYS A 145 -4.67 -12.56 -19.46
C LYS A 145 -4.45 -11.05 -19.41
N PHE A 146 -3.30 -10.57 -19.89
CA PHE A 146 -3.07 -9.12 -19.99
C PHE A 146 -3.98 -8.47 -21.02
N ALA A 147 -4.18 -9.09 -22.19
CA ALA A 147 -5.12 -8.61 -23.19
C ALA A 147 -6.56 -8.56 -22.66
N LEU A 148 -6.99 -9.59 -21.93
CA LEU A 148 -8.30 -9.62 -21.28
C LEU A 148 -8.43 -8.53 -20.20
N ALA A 149 -7.37 -8.27 -19.43
CA ALA A 149 -7.37 -7.19 -18.45
C ALA A 149 -7.48 -5.81 -19.13
N ASP A 150 -6.79 -5.61 -20.27
CA ASP A 150 -6.87 -4.38 -21.05
C ASP A 150 -8.27 -4.18 -21.65
N GLU A 151 -8.89 -5.25 -22.18
CA GLU A 151 -10.28 -5.22 -22.65
C GLU A 151 -11.27 -4.93 -21.51
N PHE A 152 -11.08 -5.56 -20.35
CA PHE A 152 -11.90 -5.31 -19.17
C PHE A 152 -11.80 -3.85 -18.73
N LYS A 153 -10.58 -3.30 -18.68
CA LYS A 153 -10.34 -1.90 -18.36
C LYS A 153 -10.99 -0.97 -19.38
N ALA A 154 -10.86 -1.25 -20.67
CA ALA A 154 -11.49 -0.46 -21.73
C ALA A 154 -13.02 -0.50 -21.68
N THR A 155 -13.60 -1.62 -21.22
CA THR A 155 -15.05 -1.82 -21.13
C THR A 155 -15.66 -1.15 -19.90
N PHE A 156 -15.03 -1.31 -18.74
CA PHE A 156 -15.66 -0.97 -17.46
C PHE A 156 -15.05 0.23 -16.74
N SER A 157 -13.83 0.66 -17.08
CA SER A 157 -13.24 1.86 -16.48
C SER A 157 -13.74 3.13 -17.18
N SER A 158 -13.91 4.20 -16.41
CA SER A 158 -14.35 5.50 -16.95
C SER A 158 -13.34 6.62 -16.77
N VAL A 159 -12.36 6.45 -15.87
CA VAL A 159 -11.47 7.55 -15.48
C VAL A 159 -10.04 7.03 -15.25
N ALA A 160 -9.07 7.76 -15.81
CA ALA A 160 -7.68 7.61 -15.44
C ALA A 160 -7.46 8.11 -14.00
N CYS A 161 -6.99 7.22 -13.13
CA CYS A 161 -6.71 7.51 -11.72
C CYS A 161 -5.21 7.30 -11.44
N PRO A 162 -4.32 8.17 -11.96
CA PRO A 162 -2.90 8.06 -11.68
C PRO A 162 -2.63 8.27 -10.19
N ILE A 163 -1.70 7.51 -9.64
CA ILE A 163 -1.34 7.61 -8.23
C ILE A 163 -0.23 8.63 -8.11
N HIS A 164 -0.54 9.77 -7.51
CA HIS A 164 0.41 10.86 -7.37
C HIS A 164 1.55 10.50 -6.43
N PHE A 165 1.25 9.88 -5.28
CA PHE A 165 2.27 9.53 -4.30
C PHE A 165 1.93 8.22 -3.57
N MET A 166 2.95 7.41 -3.32
CA MET A 166 2.89 6.23 -2.47
C MET A 166 3.97 6.30 -1.38
N GLY A 167 3.55 6.37 -0.12
CA GLY A 167 4.43 6.32 1.04
C GLY A 167 4.22 5.05 1.85
N VAL A 168 5.22 4.17 1.87
CA VAL A 168 5.11 2.88 2.58
C VAL A 168 6.19 2.70 3.63
N TRP A 169 5.81 2.11 4.76
CA TRP A 169 6.73 1.65 5.80
C TRP A 169 6.79 0.13 5.81
N ASP A 170 8.01 -0.38 5.72
CA ASP A 170 8.43 -1.78 5.84
C ASP A 170 7.42 -2.78 5.30
N THR A 171 7.26 -2.76 3.97
CA THR A 171 6.25 -3.58 3.28
C THR A 171 6.55 -5.06 3.51
N VAL A 172 5.61 -5.79 4.10
CA VAL A 172 5.68 -7.26 4.21
C VAL A 172 4.57 -7.88 3.37
N SER A 173 4.85 -9.00 2.70
CA SER A 173 3.81 -9.69 1.92
C SER A 173 2.66 -10.10 2.83
N SER A 174 1.45 -9.65 2.52
CA SER A 174 0.26 -10.09 3.26
C SER A 174 -0.17 -11.50 2.88
N VAL A 175 0.34 -12.08 1.80
CA VAL A 175 -0.03 -13.44 1.36
C VAL A 175 1.23 -14.26 1.14
N GLY A 176 1.45 -15.25 2.02
CA GLY A 176 2.66 -16.06 1.96
C GLY A 176 2.91 -16.92 3.19
N TRP A 177 1.89 -17.23 4.00
CA TRP A 177 2.06 -18.11 5.15
C TRP A 177 2.23 -19.59 4.73
N ILE A 178 1.93 -19.96 3.47
CA ILE A 178 2.08 -21.35 2.97
C ILE A 178 2.31 -21.41 1.46
N ALA A 179 3.42 -22.06 1.10
CA ALA A 179 3.73 -22.73 -0.16
C ALA A 179 3.71 -21.94 -1.48
N ASN A 180 2.83 -20.95 -1.70
CA ASN A 180 2.84 -20.11 -2.91
C ASN A 180 2.56 -18.65 -2.54
N PRO A 181 3.55 -17.74 -2.59
CA PRO A 181 3.29 -16.31 -2.43
C PRO A 181 2.35 -15.87 -3.55
N LEU A 182 1.23 -15.25 -3.20
CA LEU A 182 0.32 -14.66 -4.19
C LEU A 182 1.07 -13.53 -4.88
N ARG A 183 1.54 -13.78 -6.10
CA ARG A 183 2.24 -12.78 -6.90
C ARG A 183 1.22 -12.02 -7.72
N MET A 184 0.74 -10.93 -7.16
CA MET A 184 -0.09 -10.03 -7.94
C MET A 184 0.79 -9.30 -8.94
N PRO A 185 0.42 -9.29 -10.24
CA PRO A 185 1.18 -8.58 -11.24
C PRO A 185 1.28 -7.10 -10.87
N ARG A 186 2.39 -6.49 -11.28
CA ARG A 186 2.68 -5.06 -11.09
C ARG A 186 2.81 -4.59 -9.63
N THR A 187 2.62 -5.43 -8.60
CA THR A 187 2.76 -4.98 -7.19
C THR A 187 4.21 -4.69 -6.81
N ALA A 188 5.16 -5.45 -7.38
CA ALA A 188 6.58 -5.22 -7.15
C ALA A 188 7.08 -3.91 -7.79
N TYR A 189 6.50 -3.50 -8.92
CA TYR A 189 6.96 -2.35 -9.71
C TYR A 189 6.08 -1.10 -9.57
N ASN A 190 4.78 -1.29 -9.31
CA ASN A 190 3.72 -0.29 -9.38
C ASN A 190 3.96 0.74 -10.48
N PRO A 191 3.68 0.39 -11.76
CA PRO A 191 3.60 1.40 -12.80
C PRO A 191 2.50 2.40 -12.40
N ASP A 192 2.20 3.47 -13.07
CA ASP A 192 1.15 4.44 -12.68
C ASP A 192 1.31 5.14 -11.30
N VAL A 193 2.22 4.72 -10.41
CA VAL A 193 2.69 5.50 -9.26
C VAL A 193 3.76 6.47 -9.73
N LEU A 194 3.53 7.77 -9.51
CA LEU A 194 4.44 8.82 -9.94
C LEU A 194 5.64 8.98 -9.00
N HIS A 195 5.36 9.04 -7.69
CA HIS A 195 6.37 9.20 -6.64
C HIS A 195 6.20 8.10 -5.60
N ALA A 196 7.21 7.25 -5.42
CA ALA A 196 7.21 6.17 -4.42
C ALA A 196 8.31 6.41 -3.38
N ARG A 197 7.97 6.26 -2.10
CA ARG A 197 8.89 6.35 -0.96
C ARG A 197 8.70 5.14 -0.07
N HIS A 198 9.78 4.41 0.21
CA HIS A 198 9.76 3.23 1.06
C HIS A 198 10.76 3.37 2.20
N ALA A 199 10.28 3.35 3.44
CA ALA A 199 11.13 3.24 4.62
C ALA A 199 11.26 1.77 5.00
N VAL A 200 12.49 1.23 5.03
CA VAL A 200 12.75 -0.20 5.22
C VAL A 200 13.49 -0.45 6.55
N ALA A 201 13.08 -1.49 7.30
CA ALA A 201 13.76 -1.89 8.53
C ALA A 201 14.99 -2.77 8.22
N ILE A 202 16.18 -2.33 8.61
CA ILE A 202 17.43 -3.09 8.35
C ILE A 202 17.66 -4.24 9.34
N ASP A 203 17.14 -4.13 10.56
CA ASP A 203 17.41 -5.11 11.63
C ASP A 203 16.29 -6.15 11.79
N GLU A 204 15.25 -6.12 10.95
CA GLU A 204 14.19 -7.12 10.97
C GLU A 204 14.70 -8.46 10.40
N ARG A 205 14.77 -9.48 11.26
CA ARG A 205 15.38 -10.79 10.94
C ARG A 205 14.37 -11.93 10.96
N ARG A 206 13.11 -11.70 11.32
CA ARG A 206 12.10 -12.76 11.35
C ARG A 206 11.80 -13.20 9.92
N ALA A 207 11.89 -14.51 9.67
CA ALA A 207 11.72 -15.09 8.35
C ALA A 207 10.35 -14.76 7.70
N PHE A 208 9.34 -14.47 8.53
CA PHE A 208 7.98 -14.12 8.10
C PHE A 208 7.76 -12.63 7.84
N PHE A 209 8.77 -11.78 8.07
CA PHE A 209 8.74 -10.33 7.85
C PHE A 209 9.72 -9.90 6.74
N ARG A 210 9.99 -10.78 5.76
CA ARG A 210 10.85 -10.41 4.63
C ARG A 210 10.27 -9.20 3.90
N THR A 211 11.06 -8.13 3.85
CA THR A 211 10.71 -6.89 3.18
C THR A 211 10.48 -7.13 1.69
N ASN A 212 9.36 -6.62 1.19
CA ASN A 212 9.03 -6.57 -0.22
C ASN A 212 9.54 -5.24 -0.80
N LEU A 213 10.72 -5.24 -1.42
CA LEU A 213 11.32 -4.07 -2.05
C LEU A 213 10.63 -3.71 -3.38
N PHE A 214 10.83 -2.49 -3.85
CA PHE A 214 10.45 -2.13 -5.22
C PHE A 214 11.41 -2.79 -6.23
N ALA A 215 10.85 -3.35 -7.30
CA ALA A 215 11.64 -3.88 -8.39
C ALA A 215 12.27 -2.74 -9.20
N SER A 216 13.54 -2.86 -9.56
CA SER A 216 14.19 -1.94 -10.49
C SER A 216 13.45 -1.92 -11.84
N PRO A 217 13.33 -0.76 -12.51
CA PRO A 217 12.73 -0.68 -13.84
C PRO A 217 13.47 -1.62 -14.82
N ARG A 218 12.73 -2.37 -15.64
CA ARG A 218 13.33 -3.12 -16.75
C ARG A 218 13.77 -2.15 -17.85
N ALA A 219 14.74 -2.56 -18.67
CA ALA A 219 15.16 -1.78 -19.84
C ALA A 219 13.96 -1.42 -20.72
N GLY A 220 13.81 -0.13 -21.05
CA GLY A 220 12.69 0.39 -21.85
C GLY A 220 11.46 0.81 -21.05
N GLN A 221 11.41 0.58 -19.73
CA GLN A 221 10.36 1.15 -18.89
C GLN A 221 10.73 2.57 -18.43
N PRO A 222 9.76 3.50 -18.30
CA PRO A 222 10.04 4.85 -17.82
C PRO A 222 10.60 4.79 -16.39
N THR A 223 11.68 5.55 -16.15
CA THR A 223 12.24 5.73 -14.82
C THR A 223 11.21 6.40 -13.92
N ARG A 224 10.97 5.79 -12.74
CA ARG A 224 10.09 6.35 -11.72
C ARG A 224 10.90 7.05 -10.64
N ASP A 225 10.29 8.04 -10.02
CA ASP A 225 10.81 8.63 -8.79
C ASP A 225 10.49 7.70 -7.60
N THR A 226 11.23 6.59 -7.53
CA THR A 226 11.16 5.61 -6.45
C THR A 226 12.40 5.73 -5.59
N VAL A 227 12.22 5.94 -4.28
CA VAL A 227 13.31 6.02 -3.31
C VAL A 227 13.04 5.05 -2.16
N GLU A 228 13.98 4.15 -1.91
CA GLU A 228 13.98 3.26 -0.76
C GLU A 228 15.09 3.68 0.21
N VAL A 229 14.73 3.92 1.47
CA VAL A 229 15.65 4.36 2.52
C VAL A 229 15.63 3.35 3.65
N TRP A 230 16.80 2.88 4.04
CA TRP A 230 16.99 1.91 5.11
C TRP A 230 17.16 2.63 6.44
N PHE A 231 16.39 2.22 7.44
CA PHE A 231 16.40 2.77 8.79
C PHE A 231 16.86 1.70 9.79
N PRO A 232 17.64 2.09 10.82
CA PRO A 232 17.98 1.20 11.92
C PRO A 232 16.72 0.80 12.70
N GLY A 233 16.73 -0.41 13.25
CA GLY A 233 15.63 -0.98 14.02
C GLY A 233 14.83 -2.05 13.29
N VAL A 234 13.91 -2.69 14.03
CA VAL A 234 13.03 -3.76 13.54
C VAL A 234 11.72 -3.19 12.98
N HIS A 235 10.81 -4.06 12.51
CA HIS A 235 9.57 -3.66 11.82
C HIS A 235 8.78 -2.50 12.46
N ALA A 236 8.55 -2.57 13.78
CA ALA A 236 7.82 -1.55 14.52
C ALA A 236 8.67 -0.31 14.90
N ASP A 237 10.00 -0.41 14.81
CA ASP A 237 10.88 0.75 14.88
C ASP A 237 10.81 1.60 13.60
N VAL A 238 10.39 1.04 12.46
CA VAL A 238 10.21 1.82 11.23
C VAL A 238 8.75 2.21 11.03
N GLY A 239 7.81 1.32 11.28
CA GLY A 239 6.38 1.59 11.09
C GLY A 239 5.65 2.17 12.27
N GLY A 240 6.29 2.25 13.45
CA GLY A 240 5.62 2.58 14.71
C GLY A 240 4.84 1.39 15.28
N GLY A 241 4.04 1.66 16.33
CA GLY A 241 3.35 0.61 17.10
C GLY A 241 4.05 0.20 18.40
N TYR A 242 5.12 0.90 18.80
CA TYR A 242 5.64 0.84 20.17
C TYR A 242 5.08 1.98 21.04
N PRO A 243 4.94 1.77 22.37
CA PRO A 243 4.60 2.82 23.31
C PRO A 243 5.58 3.99 23.26
N ALA A 244 5.12 5.20 23.58
CA ALA A 244 5.90 6.44 23.42
C ALA A 244 7.25 6.44 24.18
N ASN A 245 7.35 5.72 25.30
CA ASN A 245 8.60 5.58 26.07
C ASN A 245 9.58 4.56 25.46
N LYS A 246 9.16 3.79 24.46
CA LYS A 246 9.97 2.82 23.71
C LYS A 246 10.07 3.15 22.22
N SER A 247 9.36 4.17 21.73
CA SER A 247 9.27 4.53 20.31
C SER A 247 10.38 5.48 19.85
N GLY A 248 11.53 5.52 20.53
CA GLY A 248 12.59 6.51 20.26
C GLY A 248 13.11 6.45 18.83
N ILE A 249 13.29 5.23 18.30
CA ILE A 249 13.84 4.97 16.96
C ILE A 249 12.80 5.24 15.86
N SER A 250 11.51 4.96 16.11
CA SER A 250 10.44 5.20 15.13
C SER A 250 10.11 6.66 14.86
N LYS A 251 10.68 7.59 15.63
CA LYS A 251 10.64 9.02 15.32
C LYS A 251 11.47 9.38 14.09
N LEU A 252 12.48 8.57 13.72
CA LEU A 252 13.33 8.82 12.56
C LEU A 252 12.60 8.60 11.23
N SER A 253 11.64 7.68 11.23
CA SER A 253 10.81 7.35 10.07
C SER A 253 9.42 7.98 10.12
N GLU A 254 9.16 8.87 11.09
CA GLU A 254 7.87 9.54 11.21
C GLU A 254 7.58 10.36 9.95
N PRO A 255 6.31 10.37 9.49
CA PRO A 255 5.93 11.20 8.37
C PRO A 255 6.26 12.67 8.69
N PRO A 256 6.87 13.43 7.75
CA PRO A 256 7.16 14.83 8.00
C PRO A 256 5.87 15.58 8.35
N ARG A 257 5.93 16.51 9.33
CA ARG A 257 4.79 17.33 9.80
C ARG A 257 4.18 18.26 8.73
N ILE A 258 4.68 18.18 7.51
CA ILE A 258 4.45 19.05 6.37
C ILE A 258 3.14 18.70 5.64
N TYR A 259 2.60 17.49 5.83
CA TYR A 259 1.27 17.10 5.32
C TYR A 259 0.09 17.83 5.99
N ARG A 260 0.37 18.74 6.93
CA ARG A 260 -0.62 19.61 7.59
C ARG A 260 -1.17 20.74 6.70
N ARG A 261 -0.53 21.05 5.56
CA ARG A 261 -0.95 22.14 4.66
C ARG A 261 -0.98 21.67 3.19
N PRO A 262 -2.11 21.81 2.46
CA PRO A 262 -2.25 21.38 1.06
C PRO A 262 -1.18 21.96 0.11
N GLN A 263 -0.67 23.16 0.43
CA GLN A 263 0.30 23.91 -0.36
C GLN A 263 1.73 23.37 -0.24
N LEU A 264 2.10 22.75 0.88
CA LEU A 264 3.47 22.29 1.16
C LEU A 264 3.75 20.86 0.68
N VAL A 265 2.70 20.07 0.42
CA VAL A 265 2.82 18.80 -0.32
C VAL A 265 3.37 19.05 -1.73
N ARG A 266 3.14 20.25 -2.30
CA ARG A 266 3.62 20.61 -3.65
C ARG A 266 5.11 20.87 -3.76
N SER A 267 5.84 21.27 -2.71
CA SER A 267 7.20 21.81 -2.86
C SER A 267 8.35 20.83 -2.59
N ARG A 268 8.16 19.78 -1.80
CA ARG A 268 9.24 18.81 -1.48
C ARG A 268 9.04 17.39 -2.02
N VAL A 269 7.91 17.10 -2.68
CA VAL A 269 7.79 15.89 -3.53
C VAL A 269 8.77 15.97 -4.71
N TYR A 270 9.01 17.18 -5.22
CA TYR A 270 10.00 17.49 -6.24
C TYR A 270 11.35 17.85 -5.59
N GLY A 271 12.11 16.85 -5.15
CA GLY A 271 13.47 17.09 -4.65
C GLY A 271 14.41 17.51 -5.79
N LYS A 272 14.55 18.81 -6.05
CA LYS A 272 15.76 19.42 -6.64
C LYS A 272 15.75 20.95 -6.53
N GLN A 273 16.78 21.45 -5.85
CA GLN A 273 17.33 22.82 -5.79
C GLN A 273 16.38 23.94 -5.32
N ASP A 274 16.58 24.38 -4.07
CA ASP A 274 16.80 25.80 -3.70
C ASP A 274 17.09 25.84 -2.19
N ASP A 275 18.23 25.26 -1.79
CA ASP A 275 18.84 25.49 -0.47
C ASP A 275 19.88 26.63 -0.61
N GLU A 276 19.44 27.82 -1.01
CA GLU A 276 20.19 29.07 -0.83
C GLU A 276 19.17 30.21 -0.81
N GLN A 277 18.76 30.62 0.40
CA GLN A 277 18.17 31.92 0.80
C GLN A 277 17.12 31.76 1.90
N ILE A 278 17.48 31.17 3.05
CA ILE A 278 16.82 31.53 4.32
C ILE A 278 17.88 31.55 5.43
N LEU A 279 18.83 32.47 5.29
CA LEU A 279 19.62 33.04 6.40
C LEU A 279 19.90 34.51 6.06
N SER A 280 18.88 35.35 6.21
CA SER A 280 18.99 36.80 6.42
C SER A 280 17.77 37.26 7.21
#